data_AF-A0A4U6LFI1-F1
#
_entry.id   AF-A0A4U6LFI1-F1
#
_cell.length_a   1.000
_cell.length_b   1.000
_cell.length_c   1.000
_cell.angle_alpha   90.00
_cell.angle_beta   90.00
_cell.angle_gamma   90.00
#
_symmetry.space_group_name_H-M   'P 1'
#
loop_
_entity.id
_entity.type
_entity.pdbx_description
1 polymer ?
#
loop_
_entity_poly.entity_id
_entity_poly.type
_entity_poly.pdbx_seq_one_letter_code
_entity_poly.pdbx_strand_id
1 'polypeptide(L)' 'LMNVDFADVRTVMSEMGYAMMGSGVASGEDRAEEAAEMAISSPLLEDIDLSGARGVLVNITAGFDLRL' A
#
# COMPACT_ATOMS: atom_id res chain seq x y z
N LEU A 1 9.61 2.88 13.96
CA LEU A 1 8.30 2.19 14.06
C LEU A 1 7.23 3.18 13.66
N MET A 2 6.57 2.97 12.53
CA MET A 2 5.27 3.59 12.25
C MET A 2 4.22 2.51 12.48
N ASN A 3 3.26 2.78 13.35
CA ASN A 3 2.15 1.89 13.67
C ASN A 3 0.86 2.63 13.33
N VAL A 4 -0.05 1.97 12.62
CA VAL A 4 -1.42 2.43 12.45
C VAL A 4 -2.25 1.74 13.52
N ASP A 5 -3.08 2.49 14.25
CA ASP A 5 -3.89 1.87 15.28
C ASP A 5 -5.05 1.05 14.66
N PHE A 6 -5.56 0.09 15.43
CA PHE A 6 -6.61 -0.81 14.93
C PHE A 6 -7.93 -0.07 14.64
N ALA A 7 -8.18 1.07 15.30
CA ALA A 7 -9.38 1.86 15.09
C ALA A 7 -9.32 2.62 13.75
N ASP A 8 -8.15 3.11 13.36
CA ASP A 8 -7.88 3.74 12.07
C ASP A 8 -8.04 2.73 10.93
N VAL A 9 -7.48 1.53 11.07
CA VAL A 9 -7.66 0.43 10.09
C VAL A 9 -9.14 0.09 9.95
N ARG A 10 -9.84 -0.10 11.07
CA ARG A 10 -11.27 -0.43 11.05
C ARG A 10 -12.10 0.68 10.40
N THR A 11 -11.75 1.94 10.63
CA THR A 11 -12.43 3.09 10.02
C THR A 11 -12.21 3.13 8.52
N VAL A 12 -10.97 2.91 8.06
CA VAL A 12 -10.63 2.85 6.63
C VAL A 12 -11.25 1.65 5.94
N MET A 13 -11.47 0.53 6.63
CA MET A 13 -12.03 -0.69 6.04
C MET A 13 -13.56 -0.81 6.18
N SER A 14 -14.20 -0.04 7.06
CA SER A 14 -15.66 -0.12 7.25
C SER A 14 -16.40 0.66 6.17
N GLU A 15 -17.48 0.08 5.64
CA GLU A 15 -18.41 0.72 4.68
C GLU A 15 -17.82 1.15 3.32
N MET A 16 -16.61 0.70 2.96
CA MET A 16 -15.95 1.11 1.70
C MET A 16 -16.38 0.31 0.45
N GLY A 17 -17.08 -0.80 0.62
CA GLY A 17 -17.48 -1.66 -0.50
C GLY A 17 -16.33 -2.53 -1.01
N TYR A 18 -16.13 -2.57 -2.33
CA TYR A 18 -15.08 -3.37 -2.96
C TYR A 18 -13.68 -2.80 -2.65
N ALA A 19 -12.75 -3.69 -2.32
CA ALA A 19 -11.35 -3.36 -2.08
C ALA A 19 -10.46 -4.17 -3.03
N MET A 20 -9.36 -3.57 -3.45
CA MET A 20 -8.31 -4.21 -4.24
C MET A 20 -6.96 -4.03 -3.56
N MET A 21 -5.99 -4.87 -3.92
CA MET A 21 -4.65 -4.85 -3.34
C MET A 21 -3.62 -5.12 -4.43
N GLY A 22 -2.62 -4.24 -4.50
CA GLY A 22 -1.38 -4.48 -5.22
C GLY A 22 -0.24 -4.72 -4.23
N SER A 23 0.80 -5.42 -4.66
CA SER A 23 1.99 -5.68 -3.86
C SER A 23 3.23 -5.62 -4.74
N GLY A 24 4.32 -5.10 -4.19
CA GLY A 24 5.60 -4.99 -4.86
C GLY A 24 6.73 -5.29 -3.89
N VAL A 25 7.80 -5.88 -4.41
CA VAL A 25 9.01 -6.24 -3.66
C VAL A 25 10.20 -5.81 -4.49
N ALA A 26 11.08 -4.99 -3.91
CA ALA A 26 12.31 -4.56 -4.54
C ALA A 26 13.46 -4.54 -3.54
N SER A 27 14.68 -4.41 -4.05
CA SER A 27 15.92 -4.44 -3.28
C SER A 27 16.98 -3.57 -3.93
N GLY A 28 17.89 -3.00 -3.15
CA GLY A 28 18.90 -2.07 -3.65
C GLY A 28 18.65 -0.65 -3.15
N GLU A 29 19.28 0.32 -3.81
CA GLU A 29 19.24 1.73 -3.44
C GLU A 29 17.83 2.32 -3.62
N ASP A 30 17.19 2.02 -4.74
CA ASP A 30 15.87 2.56 -5.12
C ASP A 30 14.69 1.65 -4.73
N ARG A 31 14.93 0.71 -3.81
CA ARG A 31 13.96 -0.34 -3.43
C ARG A 31 12.61 0.17 -2.94
N ALA A 32 12.55 1.38 -2.40
CA ALA A 32 11.30 1.96 -1.90
C ALA A 32 10.41 2.41 -3.06
N GLU A 33 10.99 3.10 -4.04
CA GLU A 33 10.31 3.60 -5.23
C GLU A 33 9.90 2.45 -6.14
N GLU A 34 10.83 1.54 -6.45
CA GLU A 34 10.57 0.37 -7.28
C GLU A 34 9.45 -0.52 -6.70
N ALA A 35 9.47 -0.79 -5.38
CA ALA A 35 8.43 -1.59 -4.75
C ALA A 35 7.06 -0.89 -4.79
N ALA A 36 7.01 0.43 -4.65
CA ALA A 36 5.79 1.21 -4.71
C ALA A 36 5.22 1.26 -6.13
N GLU A 37 6.05 1.51 -7.14
CA GLU A 37 5.65 1.49 -8.55
C GLU A 37 5.10 0.12 -8.96
N MET A 38 5.78 -0.97 -8.57
CA MET A 38 5.31 -2.33 -8.79
C MET A 38 3.98 -2.61 -8.10
N ALA A 39 3.78 -2.14 -6.86
CA ALA A 39 2.53 -2.32 -6.15
C ALA A 39 1.36 -1.61 -6.86
N ILE A 40 1.58 -0.38 -7.35
CA ILE A 40 0.56 0.43 -8.04
C ILE A 40 0.26 -0.10 -9.45
N SER A 41 1.27 -0.61 -10.15
CA SER A 41 1.16 -1.20 -11.50
C SER A 41 0.72 -2.67 -11.50
N SER A 42 0.33 -3.22 -10.34
CA SER A 42 -0.15 -4.59 -10.23
C SER A 42 -1.34 -4.83 -11.17
N PRO A 43 -1.42 -5.97 -11.89
CA PRO A 43 -2.59 -6.35 -12.69
C PRO A 43 -3.89 -6.42 -11.89
N LEU A 44 -3.79 -6.56 -10.57
CA LEU A 44 -4.94 -6.51 -9.66
C LEU A 44 -5.53 -5.08 -9.53
N LEU A 45 -4.87 -4.06 -10.07
CA LEU A 45 -5.28 -2.66 -10.03
C LEU A 45 -5.52 -2.05 -11.43
N GLU A 46 -5.21 -2.77 -12.52
CA GLU A 46 -5.23 -2.24 -13.91
C GLU A 46 -6.58 -1.66 -14.35
N ASP A 47 -7.69 -2.20 -13.85
CA ASP A 47 -9.04 -1.79 -14.26
C ASP A 47 -9.70 -0.77 -13.31
N ILE A 48 -8.97 -0.23 -12.32
CA ILE A 48 -9.52 0.71 -11.34
C ILE A 48 -8.76 2.03 -11.29
N ASP A 49 -9.53 3.12 -11.39
CA ASP A 49 -9.05 4.45 -11.10
C ASP A 49 -8.91 4.66 -9.58
N LEU A 50 -7.67 4.63 -9.09
CA LEU A 50 -7.32 4.87 -7.68
C LEU A 50 -7.76 6.26 -7.19
N SER A 51 -8.03 7.23 -8.09
CA SER A 51 -8.52 8.56 -7.71
C SER A 51 -9.92 8.53 -7.08
N GLY A 52 -10.70 7.47 -7.34
CA GLY A 52 -12.01 7.25 -6.73
C GLY A 52 -11.97 6.58 -5.36
N ALA A 53 -10.80 6.11 -4.90
CA ALA A 53 -10.66 5.42 -3.63
C ALA A 53 -10.91 6.38 -2.46
N ARG A 54 -11.88 6.05 -1.59
CA ARG A 54 -12.18 6.83 -0.38
C ARG A 54 -11.13 6.70 0.71
N GLY A 55 -10.26 5.70 0.60
CA GLY A 55 -9.23 5.40 1.59
C GLY A 55 -8.20 4.44 1.00
N VAL A 56 -6.96 4.62 1.40
CA VAL A 56 -5.82 3.79 0.98
C VAL A 56 -5.12 3.29 2.24
N LEU A 57 -4.90 1.98 2.31
CA LEU A 57 -4.11 1.35 3.36
C LEU A 57 -2.81 0.86 2.75
N VAL A 58 -1.69 1.37 3.25
CA VAL A 58 -0.35 1.01 2.77
C VAL A 58 0.35 0.20 3.86
N ASN A 59 0.83 -0.99 3.52
CA ASN A 59 1.68 -1.80 4.38
C ASN A 59 3.10 -1.85 3.81
N ILE A 60 4.08 -1.35 4.58
CA ILE A 60 5.49 -1.40 4.23
C ILE A 60 6.20 -2.36 5.16
N THR A 61 6.76 -3.43 4.59
CA THR A 61 7.60 -4.39 5.32
C THR A 61 9.03 -4.27 4.81
N ALA A 62 9.96 -3.88 5.69
CA ALA A 62 11.37 -3.72 5.35
C ALA A 62 12.27 -4.15 6.52
N GLY A 63 13.55 -4.34 6.23
CA GLY A 63 14.57 -4.62 7.25
C GLY A 63 14.82 -3.43 8.19
N PHE A 64 15.66 -3.65 9.21
CA PHE A 64 16.05 -2.62 10.18
C PHE A 64 16.80 -1.42 9.57
N ASP A 65 17.22 -1.54 8.32
CA ASP A 65 17.91 -0.51 7.54
C ASP A 65 16.95 0.46 6.83
N LEU A 66 15.63 0.33 7.04
CA LEU A 66 14.64 1.30 6.56
C LEU A 66 14.94 2.69 7.14
N ARG A 67 15.16 3.66 6.25
CA ARG A 67 15.37 5.07 6.60
C ARG A 67 14.07 5.85 6.34
N LEU A 68 13.86 6.90 7.13
CA LEU A 68 12.69 7.78 7.09
C LEU A 68 13.02 9.07 6.34
#